data_AF-A0A016SDT3-F1
#
_entry.id   AF-A0A016SDT3-F1
#
_cell.length_a   1.000
_cell.length_b   1.000
_cell.length_c   1.000
_cell.angle_alpha   90.00
_cell.angle_beta   90.00
_cell.angle_gamma   90.00
#
_symmetry.space_group_name_H-M   'P 1'
#
loop_
_entity.id
_entity.type
_entity.pdbx_description
1 polymer ?
#
loop_
_entity_poly.entity_id
_entity_poly.type
_entity_poly.pdbx_seq_one_letter_code
_entity_poly.pdbx_strand_id
1 'polypeptide(L)'
;MRDWLWSPEEVKDTPSVRAGMSLANEAKLRREGIRLIMEVGTGVRAKAWPTIGTAAVYFHRFYMFHTFQEFPREMTAMGCLFLAGKVSETPKKCKDIVTAAQNVFPSVYGQKNRNAFVDEIMGIERVLLQTMKFDLQVDLPYQYLIDYSKKFKLTKPEINSLVHTSWTFVNDSSFTVLCLIWEPQVIAVALLHLSITVRKVNIGLPECWWDEYIANLSNSLIDDICHKVLDFYSISKEEKMDFMPPRPFVLGQTPIMPAAAAGPSS
;
A
#
# COMPACT_ATOMS: atom_id res chain seq x y z
N MET A 1 7.52 10.56 19.95
CA MET A 1 7.11 9.89 18.69
C MET A 1 6.08 8.86 19.07
N ARG A 2 4.92 8.82 18.40
CA ARG A 2 3.86 7.86 18.73
C ARG A 2 4.26 6.50 18.15
N ASP A 3 4.02 5.43 18.90
CA ASP A 3 4.09 4.08 18.35
C ASP A 3 2.86 3.85 17.45
N TRP A 4 3.11 3.45 16.21
CA TRP A 4 2.10 3.23 15.18
C TRP A 4 1.90 1.75 14.88
N LEU A 5 2.33 0.88 15.81
CA LEU A 5 2.05 -0.53 15.80
C LEU A 5 1.02 -0.88 16.87
N TRP A 6 0.26 -1.92 16.57
CA TRP A 6 -0.82 -2.45 17.39
C TRP A 6 -0.65 -3.96 17.49
N SER A 7 -1.14 -4.51 18.60
CA SER A 7 -1.19 -5.96 18.75
C SER A 7 -2.20 -6.58 17.76
N PRO A 8 -2.04 -7.86 17.39
CA PRO A 8 -3.02 -8.56 16.56
C PRO A 8 -4.45 -8.55 17.13
N GLU A 9 -4.60 -8.45 18.45
CA GLU A 9 -5.88 -8.33 19.16
C GLU A 9 -6.48 -6.93 18.99
N GLU A 10 -5.68 -5.88 19.13
CA GLU A 10 -6.12 -4.49 18.95
C GLU A 10 -6.59 -4.23 17.51
N VAL A 11 -5.91 -4.81 16.52
CA VAL A 11 -6.32 -4.72 15.10
C VAL A 11 -7.64 -5.46 14.83
N LYS A 12 -8.08 -6.37 15.72
CA LYS A 12 -9.40 -7.00 15.67
C LYS A 12 -10.46 -6.27 16.48
N ASP A 13 -10.09 -5.31 17.33
CA ASP A 13 -11.00 -4.48 18.12
C ASP A 13 -10.94 -3.01 17.67
N THR A 14 -11.19 -2.78 16.39
CA THR A 14 -11.17 -1.42 15.82
C THR A 14 -12.41 -0.62 16.25
N PRO A 15 -12.41 0.72 16.10
CA PRO A 15 -13.62 1.54 16.30
C PRO A 15 -14.82 1.06 15.48
N SER A 16 -14.59 0.59 14.24
CA SER A 16 -15.67 0.10 13.37
C SER A 16 -16.28 -1.20 13.92
N VAL A 17 -15.45 -2.11 14.42
CA VAL A 17 -15.91 -3.37 15.06
C VAL A 17 -16.67 -3.09 16.34
N ARG A 18 -16.16 -2.20 17.20
CA ARG A 18 -16.88 -1.77 18.42
C ARG A 18 -18.21 -1.11 18.11
N ALA A 19 -18.33 -0.46 16.94
CA ALA A 19 -19.59 0.08 16.42
C ALA A 19 -20.49 -0.95 15.72
N GLY A 20 -20.18 -2.25 15.81
CA GLY A 20 -21.02 -3.34 15.32
C GLY A 20 -20.68 -3.85 13.90
N MET A 21 -19.57 -3.41 13.29
CA MET A 21 -19.11 -3.97 12.01
C MET A 21 -18.47 -5.35 12.21
N SER A 22 -18.76 -6.32 11.34
CA SER A 22 -18.04 -7.59 11.36
C SER A 22 -16.61 -7.41 10.85
N LEU A 23 -15.67 -8.19 11.40
CA LEU A 23 -14.26 -8.21 10.96
C LEU A 23 -14.12 -8.45 9.45
N ALA A 24 -14.92 -9.37 8.90
CA ALA A 24 -14.90 -9.68 7.48
C ALA A 24 -15.33 -8.47 6.62
N ASN A 25 -16.36 -7.74 7.05
CA ASN A 25 -16.82 -6.55 6.34
C ASN A 25 -15.78 -5.42 6.42
N GLU A 26 -15.18 -5.19 7.59
CA GLU A 26 -14.12 -4.19 7.71
C GLU A 26 -12.90 -4.53 6.84
N ALA A 27 -12.46 -5.79 6.86
CA ALA A 27 -11.36 -6.25 6.02
C ALA A 27 -11.65 -6.03 4.52
N LYS A 28 -12.89 -6.28 4.09
CA LYS A 28 -13.34 -5.99 2.72
C LYS A 28 -13.28 -4.49 2.40
N LEU A 29 -13.82 -3.63 3.27
CA LEU A 29 -13.79 -2.18 3.06
C LEU A 29 -12.35 -1.63 3.03
N ARG A 30 -11.46 -2.21 3.83
CA ARG A 30 -10.03 -1.88 3.78
C ARG A 30 -9.41 -2.25 2.42
N ARG A 31 -9.65 -3.47 1.92
CA ARG A 31 -9.18 -3.89 0.58
C ARG A 31 -9.71 -2.98 -0.53
N GLU A 32 -10.99 -2.64 -0.49
CA GLU A 32 -11.61 -1.73 -1.47
C GLU A 32 -11.03 -0.32 -1.42
N GLY A 33 -10.75 0.21 -0.22
CA GLY A 33 -10.09 1.50 -0.06
C GLY A 33 -8.67 1.51 -0.62
N ILE A 34 -7.89 0.46 -0.36
CA ILE A 34 -6.54 0.30 -0.90
C ILE A 34 -6.57 0.17 -2.43
N ARG A 35 -7.53 -0.59 -2.97
CA ARG A 35 -7.76 -0.67 -4.42
C ARG A 35 -7.99 0.71 -5.03
N LEU A 36 -8.83 1.53 -4.41
CA LEU A 36 -9.08 2.89 -4.85
C LEU A 36 -7.79 3.73 -4.83
N ILE A 37 -7.02 3.68 -3.74
CA ILE A 37 -5.74 4.39 -3.63
C ILE A 37 -4.79 4.00 -4.78
N MET A 38 -4.68 2.71 -5.09
CA MET A 38 -3.81 2.22 -6.15
C MET A 38 -4.30 2.62 -7.55
N GLU A 39 -5.57 2.43 -7.86
CA GLU A 39 -6.11 2.72 -9.19
C GLU A 39 -6.17 4.23 -9.47
N VAL A 40 -6.63 5.03 -8.51
CA VAL A 40 -6.65 6.50 -8.62
C VAL A 40 -5.23 7.06 -8.61
N GLY A 41 -4.36 6.55 -7.74
CA GLY A 41 -2.94 6.89 -7.70
C GLY A 41 -2.25 6.67 -9.04
N THR A 42 -2.50 5.52 -9.67
CA THR A 42 -2.02 5.19 -11.02
C THR A 42 -2.60 6.15 -12.07
N GLY A 43 -3.90 6.45 -11.99
CA GLY A 43 -4.59 7.39 -12.87
C GLY A 43 -3.98 8.80 -12.85
N VAL A 44 -3.55 9.29 -11.68
CA VAL A 44 -2.84 10.57 -11.55
C VAL A 44 -1.32 10.47 -11.70
N ARG A 45 -0.80 9.29 -12.06
CA ARG A 45 0.64 9.00 -12.18
C ARG A 45 1.40 9.35 -10.89
N ALA A 46 0.82 9.01 -9.73
CA ALA A 46 1.54 9.01 -8.47
C ALA A 46 2.59 7.88 -8.48
N LYS A 47 3.69 8.05 -7.76
CA LYS A 47 4.70 6.99 -7.67
C LYS A 47 4.20 5.91 -6.69
N ALA A 48 4.31 4.63 -7.08
CA ALA A 48 3.94 3.52 -6.20
C ALA A 48 4.66 3.60 -4.85
N TRP A 49 5.97 3.85 -4.90
CA TRP A 49 6.77 4.34 -3.78
C TRP A 49 7.32 5.74 -4.11
N PRO A 50 7.30 6.73 -3.19
CA PRO A 50 6.78 6.65 -1.81
C PRO A 50 5.28 6.97 -1.66
N THR A 51 4.63 7.53 -2.69
CA THR A 51 3.31 8.16 -2.55
C THR A 51 2.17 7.19 -2.21
N ILE A 52 1.98 6.15 -3.03
CA ILE A 52 0.85 5.21 -2.88
C ILE A 52 1.02 4.38 -1.61
N GLY A 53 2.24 3.90 -1.31
CA GLY A 53 2.55 3.19 -0.06
C GLY A 53 2.27 4.04 1.18
N THR A 54 2.66 5.32 1.19
CA THR A 54 2.36 6.24 2.31
C THR A 54 0.85 6.44 2.48
N ALA A 55 0.12 6.63 1.37
CA ALA A 55 -1.34 6.77 1.41
C ALA A 55 -2.04 5.53 1.98
N ALA A 56 -1.56 4.32 1.62
CA ALA A 56 -2.07 3.07 2.17
C ALA A 56 -1.87 3.00 3.69
N VAL A 57 -0.68 3.33 4.20
CA VAL A 57 -0.41 3.35 5.64
C VAL A 57 -1.28 4.37 6.38
N TYR A 58 -1.44 5.59 5.84
CA TYR A 58 -2.35 6.58 6.41
C TYR A 58 -3.79 6.08 6.49
N PHE A 59 -4.26 5.44 5.42
CA PHE A 59 -5.60 4.88 5.36
C PHE A 59 -5.81 3.81 6.43
N HIS A 60 -4.86 2.89 6.59
CA HIS A 60 -4.94 1.87 7.63
C HIS A 60 -4.92 2.45 9.04
N ARG A 61 -4.00 3.39 9.32
CA ARG A 61 -3.87 4.09 10.60
C ARG A 61 -5.12 4.91 10.92
N PHE A 62 -5.73 5.58 9.94
CA PHE A 62 -6.92 6.41 10.14
C PHE A 62 -8.08 5.60 10.74
N TYR A 63 -8.33 4.41 10.20
CA TYR A 63 -9.40 3.52 10.69
C TYR A 63 -9.04 2.76 11.98
N MET A 64 -7.88 3.04 12.59
CA MET A 64 -7.63 2.67 14.00
C MET A 64 -8.20 3.71 14.99
N PHE A 65 -8.60 4.90 14.50
CA PHE A 65 -9.17 5.97 15.31
C PHE A 65 -10.62 6.30 14.94
N HIS A 66 -11.02 6.01 13.70
CA HIS A 66 -12.30 6.39 13.13
C HIS A 66 -13.08 5.19 12.61
N THR A 67 -14.38 5.37 12.40
CA THR A 67 -15.28 4.32 11.89
C THR A 67 -15.53 4.46 10.39
N PHE A 68 -15.72 3.34 9.69
CA PHE A 68 -16.16 3.33 8.28
C PHE A 68 -17.60 3.85 8.11
N GLN A 69 -18.40 3.85 9.18
CA GLN A 69 -19.76 4.35 9.21
C GLN A 69 -19.80 5.89 9.17
N GLU A 70 -18.84 6.55 9.85
CA GLU A 70 -18.72 8.00 9.90
C GLU A 70 -17.91 8.56 8.73
N PHE A 71 -16.82 7.88 8.37
CA PHE A 71 -15.91 8.33 7.33
C PHE A 71 -15.94 7.37 6.13
N PRO A 72 -16.56 7.76 5.00
CA PRO A 72 -16.58 6.94 3.79
C PRO A 72 -15.16 6.62 3.31
N ARG A 73 -14.92 5.35 2.98
CA ARG A 73 -13.60 4.88 2.51
C ARG A 73 -13.12 5.61 1.26
N GLU A 74 -14.05 6.01 0.41
CA GLU A 74 -13.80 6.70 -0.84
C GLU A 74 -13.09 8.05 -0.62
N MET A 75 -13.65 8.87 0.26
CA MET A 75 -13.12 10.20 0.57
C MET A 75 -11.85 10.10 1.39
N THR A 76 -11.84 9.16 2.35
CA THR A 76 -10.66 8.88 3.17
C THR A 76 -9.47 8.45 2.31
N ALA A 77 -9.68 7.54 1.36
CA ALA A 77 -8.65 7.10 0.42
C ALA A 77 -8.10 8.23 -0.45
N MET A 78 -8.97 9.06 -1.04
CA MET A 78 -8.54 10.21 -1.84
C MET A 78 -7.83 11.28 -1.01
N GLY A 79 -8.28 11.53 0.23
CA GLY A 79 -7.61 12.41 1.19
C GLY A 79 -6.23 11.89 1.59
N CYS A 80 -6.09 10.59 1.85
CA CYS A 80 -4.80 9.95 2.12
C CYS A 80 -3.84 10.12 0.94
N LEU A 81 -4.30 9.89 -0.29
CA LEU A 81 -3.50 10.05 -1.50
C LEU A 81 -3.08 11.52 -1.72
N PHE A 82 -3.99 12.47 -1.49
CA PHE A 82 -3.70 13.89 -1.60
C PHE A 82 -2.64 14.35 -0.61
N LEU A 83 -2.79 13.98 0.67
CA LEU A 83 -1.84 14.31 1.72
C LEU A 83 -0.48 13.62 1.50
N ALA A 84 -0.48 12.33 1.18
CA ALA A 84 0.74 11.58 0.89
C ALA A 84 1.51 12.17 -0.29
N GLY A 85 0.82 12.64 -1.33
CA GLY A 85 1.42 13.36 -2.45
C GLY A 85 2.23 14.57 -2.01
N LYS A 86 1.69 15.37 -1.07
CA LYS A 86 2.40 16.53 -0.52
C LYS A 86 3.60 16.13 0.33
N VAL A 87 3.41 15.18 1.24
CA VAL A 87 4.48 14.71 2.16
C VAL A 87 5.63 14.04 1.40
N SER A 88 5.32 13.34 0.32
CA SER A 88 6.29 12.64 -0.53
C SER A 88 6.97 13.53 -1.57
N GLU A 89 6.74 14.85 -1.56
CA GLU A 89 7.25 15.79 -2.58
C GLU A 89 6.86 15.41 -4.02
N THR A 90 5.68 14.80 -4.17
CA THR A 90 5.06 14.46 -5.46
C THR A 90 3.60 14.92 -5.52
N PRO A 91 3.31 16.21 -5.26
CA PRO A 91 1.95 16.69 -5.08
C PRO A 91 1.11 16.52 -6.36
N LYS A 92 -0.18 16.22 -6.16
CA LYS A 92 -1.19 16.15 -7.23
C LYS A 92 -2.31 17.12 -6.90
N LYS A 93 -2.89 17.75 -7.92
CA LYS A 93 -4.04 18.63 -7.70
C LYS A 93 -5.23 17.79 -7.24
N CYS A 94 -5.93 18.22 -6.21
CA CYS A 94 -7.13 17.52 -5.71
C CYS A 94 -8.17 17.29 -6.84
N LYS A 95 -8.33 18.25 -7.76
CA LYS A 95 -9.20 18.12 -8.94
C LYS A 95 -8.78 16.96 -9.87
N ASP A 96 -7.48 16.70 -10.01
CA ASP A 96 -6.97 15.62 -10.85
C ASP A 96 -7.24 14.26 -10.19
N ILE A 97 -7.13 14.18 -8.85
CA ILE A 97 -7.49 13.00 -8.06
C ILE A 97 -8.97 12.68 -8.24
N VAL A 98 -9.85 13.67 -8.08
CA VAL A 98 -11.30 13.50 -8.30
C VAL A 98 -11.60 13.04 -9.73
N THR A 99 -10.93 13.63 -10.72
CA THR A 99 -11.12 13.26 -12.14
C THR A 99 -10.68 11.82 -12.40
N ALA A 100 -9.53 11.40 -11.85
CA ALA A 100 -9.07 10.03 -11.95
C ALA A 100 -10.06 9.06 -11.28
N ALA A 101 -10.57 9.38 -10.09
CA ALA A 101 -11.59 8.57 -9.42
C ALA A 101 -12.86 8.42 -10.26
N GLN A 102 -13.34 9.51 -10.89
CA GLN A 102 -14.50 9.48 -11.80
C GLN A 102 -14.28 8.60 -13.04
N ASN A 103 -13.06 8.58 -13.57
CA ASN A 103 -12.72 7.74 -14.73
C ASN A 103 -12.61 6.26 -14.36
N VAL A 104 -12.04 5.96 -13.19
CA VAL A 104 -11.81 4.59 -12.73
C VAL A 104 -13.11 3.95 -12.22
N PHE A 105 -13.95 4.71 -11.52
CA PHE A 105 -15.21 4.23 -10.95
C PHE A 105 -16.41 5.12 -11.36
N PRO A 106 -16.78 5.13 -12.65
CA PRO A 106 -17.81 6.02 -13.17
C PRO A 106 -19.20 5.76 -12.57
N SER A 107 -19.51 4.51 -12.21
CA SER A 107 -20.76 4.15 -11.55
C SER A 107 -20.91 4.74 -10.14
N VAL A 108 -19.79 5.03 -9.47
CA VAL A 108 -19.76 5.54 -8.09
C VAL A 108 -19.65 7.06 -8.04
N TYR A 109 -18.93 7.66 -8.99
CA TYR A 109 -18.58 9.09 -8.95
C TYR A 109 -19.00 9.90 -10.17
N GLY A 110 -19.53 9.27 -11.24
CA GLY A 110 -19.75 9.90 -12.55
C GLY A 110 -20.78 11.05 -12.59
N GLN A 111 -21.71 11.10 -11.63
CA GLN A 111 -22.80 12.10 -11.60
C GLN A 111 -22.66 13.14 -10.47
N LYS A 112 -21.58 13.08 -9.68
CA LYS A 112 -21.43 13.89 -8.48
C LYS A 112 -20.72 15.23 -8.76
N ASN A 113 -21.09 16.26 -8.02
CA ASN A 113 -20.51 17.60 -8.14
C ASN A 113 -19.02 17.58 -7.76
N ARG A 114 -18.14 17.84 -8.74
CA ARG A 114 -16.68 17.80 -8.56
C ARG A 114 -16.18 18.75 -7.47
N ASN A 115 -16.81 19.92 -7.29
CA ASN A 115 -16.38 20.88 -6.27
C ASN A 115 -16.71 20.36 -4.87
N ALA A 116 -17.86 19.72 -4.68
CA ALA A 116 -18.23 19.13 -3.40
C ALA A 116 -17.22 18.05 -2.96
N PHE A 117 -16.75 17.20 -3.88
CA PHE A 117 -15.69 16.23 -3.56
C PHE A 117 -14.37 16.89 -3.19
N VAL A 118 -14.00 17.99 -3.86
CA VAL A 118 -12.78 18.72 -3.52
C VAL A 118 -12.88 19.25 -2.09
N ASP A 119 -14.01 19.86 -1.74
CA ASP A 119 -14.24 20.39 -0.39
C ASP A 119 -14.22 19.28 0.66
N GLU A 120 -14.81 18.13 0.36
CA GLU A 120 -14.83 16.95 1.24
C GLU A 120 -13.44 16.35 1.43
N ILE A 121 -12.66 16.17 0.35
CA ILE A 121 -11.26 15.70 0.41
C ILE A 121 -10.39 16.66 1.24
N MET A 122 -10.59 17.97 1.10
CA MET A 122 -9.90 18.98 1.91
C MET A 122 -10.31 18.90 3.39
N GLY A 123 -11.58 18.58 3.67
CA GLY A 123 -12.06 18.28 5.02
C GLY A 123 -11.37 17.05 5.62
N ILE A 124 -11.37 15.94 4.88
CA ILE A 124 -10.70 14.69 5.27
C ILE A 124 -9.21 14.92 5.55
N GLU A 125 -8.51 15.70 4.71
CA GLU A 125 -7.11 16.03 4.95
C GLU A 125 -6.89 16.68 6.32
N ARG A 126 -7.75 17.62 6.72
CA ARG A 126 -7.64 18.27 8.03
C ARG A 126 -7.80 17.27 9.16
N VAL A 127 -8.76 16.35 9.04
CA VAL A 127 -8.98 15.28 10.03
C VAL A 127 -7.80 14.31 10.05
N LEU A 128 -7.23 13.94 8.90
CA LEU A 128 -6.03 13.10 8.80
C LEU A 128 -4.85 13.73 9.54
N LEU A 129 -4.56 15.01 9.30
CA LEU A 129 -3.47 15.74 9.97
C LEU A 129 -3.62 15.72 11.50
N GLN A 130 -4.84 15.96 11.99
CA GLN A 130 -5.15 15.92 13.43
C GLN A 130 -5.02 14.51 14.00
N THR A 131 -5.52 13.50 13.29
CA THR A 131 -5.48 12.08 13.69
C THR A 131 -4.05 11.58 13.81
N MET A 132 -3.22 11.92 12.81
CA MET A 132 -1.79 11.58 12.80
C MET A 132 -0.97 12.45 13.75
N LYS A 133 -1.57 13.48 14.39
CA LYS A 133 -0.86 14.46 15.23
C LYS A 133 0.35 15.07 14.50
N PHE A 134 0.22 15.28 13.19
CA PHE A 134 1.29 15.75 12.30
C PHE A 134 2.54 14.84 12.23
N ASP A 135 2.44 13.59 12.70
CA ASP A 135 3.47 12.56 12.52
C ASP A 135 3.29 11.89 11.15
N LEU A 136 3.79 12.58 10.12
CA LEU A 136 3.57 12.25 8.70
C LEU A 136 4.71 11.43 8.08
N GLN A 137 5.78 11.16 8.82
CA GLN A 137 6.87 10.35 8.28
C GLN A 137 6.48 8.87 8.35
N VAL A 138 6.61 8.19 7.22
CA VAL A 138 6.28 6.78 7.08
C VAL A 138 7.43 6.07 6.39
N ASP A 139 8.08 5.19 7.12
CA ASP A 139 9.03 4.24 6.54
C ASP A 139 8.27 3.11 5.84
N LEU A 140 8.73 2.72 4.66
CA LEU A 140 8.10 1.70 3.83
C LEU A 140 9.07 0.54 3.54
N PRO A 141 8.57 -0.71 3.37
CA PRO A 141 9.44 -1.88 3.19
C PRO A 141 10.37 -1.83 1.97
N TYR A 142 10.03 -1.04 0.94
CA TYR A 142 10.72 -1.01 -0.35
C TYR A 142 12.21 -0.69 -0.28
N GLN A 143 12.62 0.25 0.59
CA GLN A 143 14.03 0.62 0.74
C GLN A 143 14.83 -0.55 1.34
N TYR A 144 14.25 -1.23 2.34
CA TYR A 144 14.87 -2.38 3.00
C TYR A 144 15.03 -3.58 2.06
N LEU A 145 14.10 -3.82 1.12
CA LEU A 145 14.28 -4.84 0.08
C LEU A 145 15.57 -4.62 -0.73
N ILE A 146 15.81 -3.36 -1.12
CA ILE A 146 17.01 -2.98 -1.88
C ILE A 146 18.25 -3.15 -1.01
N ASP A 147 18.20 -2.69 0.24
CA ASP A 147 19.36 -2.73 1.13
C ASP A 147 19.77 -4.14 1.55
N TYR A 148 18.81 -5.02 1.83
CA TYR A 148 19.08 -6.41 2.18
C TYR A 148 19.61 -7.21 0.98
N SER A 149 19.05 -6.98 -0.21
CA SER A 149 19.45 -7.71 -1.41
C SER A 149 20.90 -7.44 -1.86
N LYS A 150 21.53 -6.34 -1.40
CA LYS A 150 22.93 -5.99 -1.72
C LYS A 150 23.95 -7.03 -1.24
N LYS A 151 23.63 -7.82 -0.20
CA LYS A 151 24.54 -8.85 0.33
C LYS A 151 24.36 -10.22 -0.32
N PHE A 152 23.35 -10.40 -1.16
CA PHE A 152 23.10 -11.68 -1.81
C PHE A 152 24.16 -11.95 -2.87
N LYS A 153 24.68 -13.19 -2.90
CA LYS A 153 25.69 -13.63 -3.86
C LYS A 153 25.05 -14.02 -5.20
N LEU A 154 24.31 -13.08 -5.76
CA LEU A 154 23.54 -13.23 -7.00
C LEU A 154 24.02 -12.25 -8.07
N THR A 155 23.76 -12.58 -9.33
CA THR A 155 24.01 -11.63 -10.43
C THR A 155 23.02 -10.46 -10.36
N LYS A 156 23.38 -9.30 -10.93
CA LYS A 156 22.49 -8.12 -10.96
C LYS A 156 21.10 -8.43 -11.55
N PRO A 157 20.96 -9.19 -12.66
CA PRO A 157 19.64 -9.57 -13.18
C PRO A 157 18.82 -10.42 -12.20
N GLU A 158 19.46 -11.35 -11.48
CA GLU A 158 18.78 -12.19 -10.49
C GLU A 158 18.28 -11.39 -9.30
N ILE A 159 19.10 -10.46 -8.80
CA ILE A 159 18.72 -9.50 -7.74
C ILE A 159 17.55 -8.66 -8.20
N ASN A 160 17.64 -8.05 -9.40
CA ASN A 160 16.56 -7.20 -9.93
C ASN A 160 15.25 -7.98 -10.04
N SER A 161 15.29 -9.23 -10.54
CA SER A 161 14.12 -10.07 -10.63
C SER A 161 13.57 -10.46 -9.25
N LEU A 162 14.43 -10.74 -8.27
CA LEU A 162 14.04 -11.11 -6.90
C LEU A 162 13.39 -9.93 -6.17
N VAL A 163 14.02 -8.76 -6.24
CA VAL A 163 13.49 -7.51 -5.67
C VAL A 163 12.18 -7.14 -6.35
N HIS A 164 12.04 -7.34 -7.66
CA HIS A 164 10.78 -7.09 -8.35
C HIS A 164 9.64 -8.00 -7.83
N THR A 165 9.88 -9.30 -7.66
CA THR A 165 8.91 -10.21 -7.04
C THR A 165 8.56 -9.77 -5.61
N SER A 166 9.57 -9.41 -4.82
CA SER A 166 9.38 -8.95 -3.43
C SER A 166 8.58 -7.66 -3.36
N TRP A 167 8.81 -6.75 -4.32
CA TRP A 167 8.09 -5.49 -4.44
C TRP A 167 6.60 -5.73 -4.70
N THR A 168 6.27 -6.70 -5.56
CA THR A 168 4.88 -7.11 -5.79
C THR A 168 4.25 -7.61 -4.49
N PHE A 169 4.92 -8.48 -3.74
CA PHE A 169 4.42 -8.91 -2.44
C PHE A 169 4.24 -7.75 -1.45
N VAL A 170 5.13 -6.74 -1.43
CA VAL A 170 4.96 -5.55 -0.58
C VAL A 170 3.71 -4.77 -0.99
N ASN A 171 3.47 -4.58 -2.29
CA ASN A 171 2.22 -3.96 -2.76
C ASN A 171 1.01 -4.75 -2.28
N ASP A 172 1.06 -6.08 -2.40
CA ASP A 172 -0.05 -6.97 -2.04
C ASP A 172 -0.28 -6.98 -0.52
N SER A 173 0.78 -6.85 0.27
CA SER A 173 0.68 -6.69 1.73
C SER A 173 -0.10 -5.45 2.14
N SER A 174 -0.17 -4.42 1.28
CA SER A 174 -0.96 -3.20 1.54
C SER A 174 -2.46 -3.46 1.53
N PHE A 175 -2.94 -4.58 0.98
CA PHE A 175 -4.35 -5.00 1.09
C PHE A 175 -4.67 -5.69 2.42
N THR A 176 -3.66 -5.90 3.26
CA THR A 176 -3.76 -6.45 4.60
C THR A 176 -3.48 -5.36 5.64
N VAL A 177 -3.54 -5.72 6.91
CA VAL A 177 -3.23 -4.82 8.04
C VAL A 177 -1.79 -4.98 8.55
N LEU A 178 -0.90 -5.63 7.79
CA LEU A 178 0.46 -5.93 8.24
C LEU A 178 1.26 -4.68 8.64
N CYS A 179 1.05 -3.54 7.96
CA CYS A 179 1.70 -2.27 8.29
C CYS A 179 1.26 -1.65 9.63
N LEU A 180 0.23 -2.21 10.28
CA LEU A 180 -0.21 -1.85 11.62
C LEU A 180 0.35 -2.80 12.69
N ILE A 181 0.90 -3.95 12.31
CA ILE A 181 1.33 -4.99 13.26
C ILE A 181 2.85 -5.11 13.30
N TRP A 182 3.52 -4.92 12.15
CA TRP A 182 4.95 -5.14 12.01
C TRP A 182 5.65 -3.95 11.39
N GLU A 183 6.89 -3.73 11.84
CA GLU A 183 7.80 -2.74 11.28
C GLU A 183 8.10 -3.02 9.80
N PRO A 184 8.35 -1.98 8.98
CA PRO A 184 8.63 -2.15 7.56
C PRO A 184 9.88 -2.99 7.27
N GLN A 185 10.86 -3.01 8.17
CA GLN A 185 12.06 -3.85 8.11
C GLN A 185 11.69 -5.34 8.19
N VAL A 186 10.80 -5.69 9.14
CA VAL A 186 10.33 -7.07 9.35
C VAL A 186 9.52 -7.54 8.16
N ILE A 187 8.61 -6.69 7.67
CA ILE A 187 7.82 -6.98 6.45
C ILE A 187 8.75 -7.18 5.25
N ALA A 188 9.79 -6.35 5.09
CA ALA A 188 10.75 -6.49 4.00
C ALA A 188 11.52 -7.82 4.07
N VAL A 189 11.98 -8.23 5.25
CA VAL A 189 12.62 -9.54 5.45
C VAL A 189 11.68 -10.66 5.01
N ALA A 190 10.45 -10.66 5.52
CA ALA A 190 9.51 -11.75 5.27
C ALA A 190 9.15 -11.88 3.79
N LEU A 191 8.90 -10.75 3.10
CA LEU A 191 8.49 -10.77 1.69
C LEU A 191 9.67 -10.98 0.73
N LEU A 192 10.89 -10.64 1.15
CA LEU A 192 12.11 -11.03 0.46
C LEU A 192 12.37 -12.55 0.62
N HIS A 193 12.19 -13.08 1.84
CA HIS A 193 12.25 -14.52 2.11
C HIS A 193 11.21 -15.30 1.30
N LEU A 194 9.96 -14.84 1.25
CA LEU A 194 8.92 -15.43 0.41
C LEU A 194 9.33 -15.48 -1.06
N SER A 195 9.93 -14.41 -1.58
CA SER A 195 10.41 -14.36 -2.96
C SER A 195 11.56 -15.33 -3.23
N ILE A 196 12.48 -15.48 -2.28
CA ILE A 196 13.58 -16.46 -2.35
C ILE A 196 13.01 -17.88 -2.43
N THR A 197 12.06 -18.19 -1.55
CA THR A 197 11.40 -19.50 -1.46
C THR A 197 10.60 -19.85 -2.71
N VAL A 198 9.74 -18.93 -3.18
CA VAL A 198 8.91 -19.14 -4.39
C VAL A 198 9.77 -19.32 -5.64
N ARG A 199 10.86 -18.54 -5.77
CA ARG A 199 11.76 -18.62 -6.93
C ARG A 199 12.82 -19.72 -6.80
N LYS A 200 12.96 -20.35 -5.64
CA LYS A 200 13.99 -21.37 -5.32
C LYS A 200 15.40 -20.87 -5.62
N VAL A 201 15.72 -19.64 -5.21
CA VAL A 201 17.01 -18.99 -5.46
C VAL A 201 17.97 -19.27 -4.31
N ASN A 202 19.21 -19.66 -4.62
CA ASN A 202 20.26 -19.76 -3.61
C ASN A 202 20.98 -18.40 -3.46
N ILE A 203 20.71 -17.69 -2.37
CA ILE A 203 21.28 -16.35 -2.11
C ILE A 203 22.74 -16.39 -1.60
N GLY A 204 23.30 -17.59 -1.34
CA GLY A 204 24.67 -17.76 -0.86
C GLY A 204 24.90 -17.28 0.58
N LEU A 205 23.83 -17.26 1.39
CA LEU A 205 23.80 -16.91 2.82
C LEU A 205 23.16 -18.05 3.63
N PRO A 206 23.32 -18.06 4.97
CA PRO A 206 22.64 -19.00 5.86
C PRO A 206 21.11 -18.93 5.76
N GLU A 207 20.44 -19.95 6.29
CA GLU A 207 18.97 -20.03 6.31
C GLU A 207 18.35 -18.81 7.02
N CYS A 208 18.86 -18.44 8.19
CA CYS A 208 18.45 -17.24 8.94
C CYS A 208 19.26 -15.98 8.56
N TRP A 209 19.37 -15.67 7.26
CA TRP A 209 20.17 -14.53 6.76
C TRP A 209 19.74 -13.17 7.34
N TRP A 210 18.53 -13.07 7.87
CA TRP A 210 17.98 -11.84 8.46
C TRP A 210 18.51 -11.51 9.86
N ASP A 211 19.14 -12.45 10.57
CA ASP A 211 19.66 -12.23 11.93
C ASP A 211 20.73 -11.12 11.99
N GLU A 212 21.37 -10.83 10.86
CA GLU A 212 22.32 -9.72 10.73
C GLU A 212 21.63 -8.34 10.75
N TYR A 213 20.34 -8.28 10.41
CA TYR A 213 19.57 -7.04 10.29
C TYR A 213 18.58 -6.85 11.42
N ILE A 214 17.97 -7.94 11.90
CA ILE A 214 16.91 -7.91 12.92
C ILE A 214 17.19 -9.05 13.91
N ALA A 215 17.60 -8.68 15.11
CA ALA A 215 17.88 -9.65 16.17
C ALA A 215 16.59 -10.33 16.66
N ASN A 216 16.67 -11.63 16.94
CA ASN A 216 15.59 -12.45 17.52
C ASN A 216 14.31 -12.55 16.66
N LEU A 217 14.43 -12.40 15.34
CA LEU A 217 13.30 -12.61 14.43
C LEU A 217 13.09 -14.11 14.19
N SER A 218 11.96 -14.67 14.67
CA SER A 218 11.68 -16.10 14.52
C SER A 218 11.20 -16.47 13.12
N ASN A 219 11.55 -17.68 12.68
CA ASN A 219 11.02 -18.27 11.44
C ASN A 219 9.49 -18.31 11.43
N SER A 220 8.87 -18.65 12.56
CA SER A 220 7.41 -18.69 12.69
C SER A 220 6.75 -17.34 12.38
N LEU A 221 7.37 -16.23 12.80
CA LEU A 221 6.86 -14.89 12.56
C LEU A 221 6.98 -14.52 11.07
N ILE A 222 8.12 -14.84 10.47
CA ILE A 222 8.33 -14.67 9.02
C ILE A 222 7.26 -15.44 8.25
N ASP A 223 7.04 -16.70 8.61
CA ASP A 223 6.04 -17.55 7.98
C ASP A 223 4.62 -16.98 8.18
N ASP A 224 4.28 -16.48 9.37
CA ASP A 224 2.99 -15.85 9.64
C ASP A 224 2.73 -14.64 8.74
N ILE A 225 3.73 -13.79 8.50
CA ILE A 225 3.63 -12.67 7.57
C ILE A 225 3.43 -13.16 6.13
N CYS A 226 4.22 -14.17 5.71
CA CYS A 226 4.11 -14.78 4.39
C CYS A 226 2.70 -15.35 4.16
N HIS A 227 2.19 -16.15 5.09
CA HIS A 227 0.86 -16.74 5.02
C HIS A 227 -0.23 -15.67 4.92
N LYS A 228 -0.15 -14.58 5.69
CA LYS A 228 -1.14 -13.48 5.60
C LYS A 228 -1.19 -12.81 4.23
N VAL A 229 -0.04 -12.66 3.56
CA VAL A 229 -0.01 -12.15 2.18
C VAL A 229 -0.51 -13.20 1.20
N LEU A 230 -0.19 -14.49 1.41
CA LEU A 230 -0.67 -15.58 0.58
C LEU A 230 -2.19 -15.79 0.67
N ASP A 231 -2.77 -15.67 1.86
CA ASP A 231 -4.21 -15.77 2.13
C ASP A 231 -5.00 -14.72 1.33
N PHE A 232 -4.43 -13.53 1.14
CA PHE A 232 -5.03 -12.50 0.30
C PHE A 232 -5.21 -12.95 -1.15
N TYR A 233 -4.33 -13.79 -1.72
CA TYR A 233 -4.53 -14.30 -3.08
C TYR A 233 -5.68 -15.31 -3.18
N SER A 234 -5.95 -16.06 -2.11
CA SER A 234 -7.13 -16.93 -2.03
C SER A 234 -8.42 -16.09 -2.06
N ILE A 235 -8.46 -15.04 -1.23
CA ILE A 235 -9.61 -14.12 -1.14
C ILE A 235 -9.84 -13.36 -2.45
N SER A 236 -8.78 -12.81 -3.06
CA SER A 236 -8.91 -12.01 -4.29
C SER A 236 -9.43 -12.81 -5.48
N LYS A 237 -9.09 -14.10 -5.55
CA LYS A 237 -9.61 -15.05 -6.54
C LYS A 237 -11.11 -15.29 -6.38
N GLU A 238 -11.60 -15.35 -5.14
CA GLU A 238 -13.02 -15.53 -4.83
C GLU A 238 -13.83 -14.24 -5.06
N GLU A 239 -13.27 -13.08 -4.68
CA GLU A 239 -13.93 -11.78 -4.81
C GLU A 239 -13.91 -11.22 -6.26
N LYS A 240 -13.36 -11.95 -7.25
CA LYS A 240 -13.17 -11.50 -8.64
C LYS A 240 -12.57 -10.09 -8.74
N MET A 241 -11.57 -9.80 -7.90
CA MET A 241 -10.80 -8.57 -8.03
C MET A 241 -9.83 -8.74 -9.20
N ASP A 242 -10.18 -8.20 -10.38
CA ASP A 242 -9.27 -8.16 -11.53
C ASP A 242 -8.03 -7.34 -11.17
N PHE A 243 -6.93 -8.04 -10.91
CA PHE A 243 -5.63 -7.48 -10.59
C PHE A 243 -5.04 -6.82 -11.84
N MET A 244 -4.75 -5.53 -11.78
CA MET A 244 -3.82 -4.92 -12.73
C MET A 244 -2.49 -4.63 -12.02
N PRO A 245 -1.45 -5.46 -12.21
CA PRO A 245 -0.14 -5.18 -11.63
C PRO A 245 0.43 -3.87 -12.22
N PRO A 246 1.17 -3.06 -11.43
CA PRO A 246 1.90 -1.93 -11.98
C PRO A 246 2.93 -2.41 -13.02
N ARG A 247 3.09 -1.61 -14.08
CA ARG A 247 4.08 -1.80 -15.14
C ARG A 247 5.49 -2.04 -14.56
N PRO A 248 6.36 -2.75 -15.28
CA PRO A 248 7.66 -3.19 -14.76
C PRO A 248 8.41 -2.06 -14.06
N PHE A 249 8.79 -2.28 -12.81
CA PHE A 249 9.80 -1.47 -12.15
C PHE A 249 11.16 -1.83 -12.78
N VAL A 250 11.67 -0.96 -13.64
CA VAL A 250 13.02 -1.09 -14.19
C VAL A 250 13.96 -0.25 -13.34
N LEU A 251 14.88 -0.92 -12.64
CA LEU A 251 15.93 -0.27 -11.85
C LEU A 251 16.72 0.68 -12.79
N GLY A 252 16.60 2.00 -12.60
CA GLY A 252 17.37 3.00 -13.33
C GLY A 252 16.73 3.67 -14.55
N GLN A 253 15.42 3.57 -14.80
CA GLN A 253 14.75 4.36 -15.85
C GLN A 253 13.93 5.54 -15.29
N THR A 254 14.11 6.73 -15.87
CA THR A 254 13.20 7.88 -15.67
C THR A 254 11.82 7.58 -16.30
N PRO A 255 10.70 8.04 -15.69
CA PRO A 255 9.36 7.67 -16.13
C PRO A 255 9.10 8.14 -17.57
N ILE A 256 8.82 7.21 -18.47
CA ILE A 256 8.38 7.53 -19.84
C ILE A 256 6.97 8.13 -19.76
N MET A 257 6.83 9.38 -20.19
CA MET A 257 5.52 10.02 -20.33
C MET A 257 4.69 9.26 -21.39
N PRO A 258 3.39 9.00 -21.14
CA PRO A 258 2.50 8.46 -22.15
C PRO A 258 2.47 9.36 -23.38
N ALA A 259 2.61 8.74 -24.55
CA ALA A 259 2.52 9.39 -25.84
C ALA A 259 1.23 10.21 -25.95
N ALA A 260 1.35 11.42 -26.51
CA ALA A 260 0.20 12.25 -26.87
C ALA A 260 -0.74 11.44 -27.76
N ALA A 261 -2.04 11.44 -27.42
CA ALA A 261 -3.06 10.87 -28.26
C ALA A 261 -2.99 11.53 -29.64
N ALA A 262 -2.63 10.76 -30.68
CA ALA A 262 -2.83 11.17 -32.05
C ALA A 262 -4.35 11.31 -32.25
N GLY A 263 -4.79 12.55 -32.53
CA GLY A 263 -6.16 12.82 -32.93
C GLY A 263 -6.50 12.14 -34.26
N PRO A 264 -7.78 11.98 -34.59
CA PRO A 264 -8.18 11.39 -35.85
C PRO A 264 -7.80 12.33 -36.99
N SER A 265 -6.94 11.87 -37.90
CA SER A 265 -6.75 12.49 -39.20
C SER A 265 -8.01 12.25 -40.04
N SER A 266 -8.74 13.33 -40.29
CA SER A 266 -9.67 13.50 -41.41
C SER A 266 -9.01 13.21 -42.75
#